data_AF-A0A1I3W1V1-F1
#
_entry.id   AF-A0A1I3W1V1-F1
#
_cell.length_a   1.000
_cell.length_b   1.000
_cell.length_c   1.000
_cell.angle_alpha   90.00
_cell.angle_beta   90.00
_cell.angle_gamma   90.00
#
_symmetry.space_group_name_H-M   'P 1'
#
loop_
_entity.id
_entity.type
_entity.pdbx_description
1 polymer ?
#
loop_
_entity_poly.entity_id
_entity_poly.type
_entity_poly.pdbx_seq_one_letter_code
_entity_poly.pdbx_strand_id
1 'polypeptide(L)'
;MRGIARAGFFALAWSSLLTGYVAAQPANAGCTPAPSAAGTQTWRCDNGITIVAENGARFELKDANRDGHIDSVELSSKALLVQVPKKPGGNPFKVLTPQAIAAVRGTKWAVDVADAKTSVFVADGRVGVSRRSRGRGVVLGPGEGVDVETTGPLTVKTWGQPRVDALMARLGQ
;
A
#
# COMPACT_ATOMS: atom_id res chain seq x y z
N MET A 1 42.18 -59.03 45.41
CA MET A 1 41.70 -59.55 44.11
C MET A 1 40.21 -59.25 43.99
N ARG A 2 39.80 -58.60 42.87
CA ARG A 2 38.50 -58.74 42.14
C ARG A 2 37.22 -58.98 42.98
N GLY A 3 36.12 -58.22 42.89
CA GLY A 3 35.70 -57.15 41.98
C GLY A 3 34.18 -56.86 42.10
N ILE A 4 33.74 -55.80 41.39
CA ILE A 4 32.45 -55.63 40.68
C ILE A 4 31.18 -55.56 41.58
N ALA A 5 30.65 -54.37 41.91
CA ALA A 5 29.81 -53.43 41.11
C ALA A 5 28.31 -53.75 41.04
N ARG A 6 27.48 -52.73 41.34
CA ARG A 6 26.34 -52.29 40.50
C ARG A 6 25.72 -50.99 41.05
N ALA A 7 26.01 -49.89 40.38
CA ALA A 7 25.28 -48.61 40.51
C ALA A 7 24.05 -48.65 39.59
N GLY A 8 22.87 -48.30 40.13
CA GLY A 8 21.65 -48.11 39.36
C GLY A 8 21.57 -46.68 38.84
N PHE A 9 21.55 -46.51 37.53
CA PHE A 9 21.45 -45.24 36.82
C PHE A 9 20.01 -45.12 36.27
N PHE A 10 19.17 -44.27 36.87
CA PHE A 10 17.86 -43.91 36.31
C PHE A 10 18.02 -42.58 35.56
N ALA A 11 18.13 -42.65 34.24
CA ALA A 11 18.09 -41.47 33.37
C ALA A 11 16.64 -41.25 32.90
N LEU A 12 15.97 -40.24 33.45
CA LEU A 12 14.71 -39.71 32.94
C LEU A 12 15.01 -38.80 31.74
N ALA A 13 14.78 -39.30 30.53
CA ALA A 13 14.89 -38.52 29.29
C ALA A 13 13.60 -37.72 29.05
N TRP A 14 13.61 -36.44 29.41
CA TRP A 14 12.53 -35.50 29.12
C TRP A 14 12.67 -35.00 27.68
N SER A 15 11.83 -35.51 26.77
CA SER A 15 11.82 -35.11 25.36
C SER A 15 10.91 -33.90 25.18
N SER A 16 11.50 -32.70 25.13
CA SER A 16 10.76 -31.45 24.86
C SER A 16 10.45 -31.33 23.36
N LEU A 17 9.20 -31.61 22.99
CA LEU A 17 8.68 -31.36 21.63
C LEU A 17 8.53 -29.84 21.42
N LEU A 18 9.46 -29.25 20.67
CA LEU A 18 9.34 -27.88 20.15
C LEU A 18 8.27 -27.86 19.06
N THR A 19 7.02 -27.56 19.42
CA THR A 19 5.95 -27.28 18.46
C THR A 19 6.27 -25.93 17.80
N GLY A 20 6.76 -25.97 16.56
CA GLY A 20 7.03 -24.77 15.77
C GLY A 20 5.73 -23.98 15.54
N TYR A 21 5.73 -22.73 15.99
CA TYR A 21 4.67 -21.76 15.74
C TYR A 21 4.75 -21.33 14.27
N VAL A 22 3.84 -21.84 13.44
CA VAL A 22 3.61 -21.28 12.10
C VAL A 22 2.79 -20.01 12.29
N ALA A 23 3.45 -18.85 12.31
CA ALA A 23 2.77 -17.58 12.20
C ALA A 23 2.18 -17.49 10.78
N ALA A 24 0.85 -17.43 10.66
CA ALA A 24 0.21 -17.11 9.40
C ALA A 24 0.68 -15.71 8.98
N GLN A 25 1.48 -15.64 7.92
CA GLN A 25 1.86 -14.35 7.35
C GLN A 25 0.60 -13.67 6.80
N PRO A 26 0.45 -12.34 6.98
CA PRO A 26 -0.67 -11.62 6.39
C PRO A 26 -0.70 -11.90 4.88
N ALA A 27 -1.84 -12.39 4.40
CA ALA A 27 -2.04 -12.61 2.99
C ALA A 27 -2.07 -11.25 2.29
N ASN A 28 -1.01 -10.92 1.57
CA ASN A 28 -0.89 -9.66 0.84
C ASN A 28 -1.67 -9.65 -0.49
N ALA A 29 -2.68 -10.53 -0.63
CA ALA A 29 -3.55 -10.67 -1.81
C ALA A 29 -2.78 -10.55 -3.14
N GLY A 30 -1.83 -11.47 -3.35
CA GLY A 30 -1.03 -11.54 -4.59
C GLY A 30 0.13 -10.55 -4.68
N CYS A 31 0.34 -9.69 -3.67
CA CYS A 31 1.40 -8.68 -3.69
C CYS A 31 2.65 -9.09 -2.90
N THR A 32 3.81 -8.94 -3.52
CA THR A 32 5.10 -9.20 -2.88
C THR A 32 5.85 -7.89 -2.66
N PRO A 33 6.22 -7.55 -1.41
CA PRO A 33 7.04 -6.38 -1.11
C PRO A 33 8.52 -6.61 -1.41
N ALA A 34 9.19 -5.57 -1.90
CA ALA A 34 10.64 -5.54 -2.04
C ALA A 34 11.16 -4.12 -1.70
N PRO A 35 12.32 -4.00 -1.03
CA PRO A 35 12.99 -2.71 -0.86
C PRO A 35 13.29 -2.04 -2.21
N SER A 36 13.25 -0.70 -2.25
CA SER A 36 13.58 0.09 -3.43
C SER A 36 14.39 1.36 -3.07
N ALA A 37 14.66 2.20 -4.07
CA ALA A 37 15.47 3.41 -3.92
C ALA A 37 14.96 4.34 -2.81
N ALA A 38 15.84 5.17 -2.26
CA ALA A 38 15.50 6.16 -1.23
C ALA A 38 14.78 5.59 0.01
N GLY A 39 15.02 4.32 0.36
CA GLY A 39 14.39 3.67 1.51
C GLY A 39 12.90 3.40 1.36
N THR A 40 12.38 3.45 0.14
CA THR A 40 11.00 3.11 -0.20
C THR A 40 10.79 1.60 -0.25
N GLN A 41 9.53 1.18 -0.28
CA GLN A 41 9.15 -0.22 -0.47
C GLN A 41 8.23 -0.34 -1.68
N THR A 42 8.60 -1.17 -2.65
CA THR A 42 7.79 -1.46 -3.83
C THR A 42 7.06 -2.79 -3.68
N TRP A 43 5.75 -2.77 -3.84
CA TRP A 43 4.89 -3.93 -3.89
C TRP A 43 4.56 -4.24 -5.34
N ARG A 44 4.84 -5.47 -5.76
CA ARG A 44 4.47 -5.98 -7.07
C ARG A 44 3.41 -7.05 -6.90
N CYS A 45 2.24 -6.81 -7.49
CA CYS A 45 1.13 -7.74 -7.46
C CYS A 45 1.08 -8.54 -8.76
N ASP A 46 0.67 -9.80 -8.66
CA ASP A 46 0.51 -10.73 -9.79
C ASP A 46 -0.39 -10.21 -10.92
N ASN A 47 -1.38 -9.38 -10.59
CA ASN A 47 -2.28 -8.72 -11.52
C ASN A 47 -1.68 -7.47 -12.22
N GLY A 48 -0.38 -7.24 -12.07
CA GLY A 48 0.38 -6.16 -12.69
C GLY A 48 0.31 -4.81 -11.96
N ILE A 49 -0.41 -4.71 -10.84
CA ILE A 49 -0.41 -3.51 -10.01
C ILE A 49 0.96 -3.35 -9.33
N THR A 50 1.49 -2.13 -9.37
CA THR A 50 2.70 -1.76 -8.64
C THR A 50 2.40 -0.61 -7.68
N ILE A 51 2.86 -0.72 -6.44
CA ILE A 51 2.71 0.32 -5.42
C ILE A 51 4.09 0.62 -4.84
N VAL A 52 4.56 1.86 -4.97
CA VAL A 52 5.76 2.33 -4.26
C VAL A 52 5.30 3.12 -3.04
N ALA A 53 5.73 2.70 -1.85
CA ALA A 53 5.42 3.35 -0.60
C ALA A 53 6.61 4.20 -0.12
N GLU A 54 6.35 5.46 0.23
CA GLU A 54 7.31 6.31 0.93
C GLU A 54 7.80 5.61 2.22
N ASN A 55 9.05 5.86 2.60
CA ASN A 55 9.59 5.40 3.87
C ASN A 55 8.67 5.81 5.05
N GLY A 56 8.22 4.82 5.83
CA GLY A 56 7.33 5.04 6.97
C GLY A 56 5.85 5.27 6.63
N ALA A 57 5.44 5.08 5.37
CA ALA A 57 4.03 5.14 5.00
C ALA A 57 3.19 4.10 5.72
N ARG A 58 1.97 4.48 6.12
CA ARG A 58 1.02 3.60 6.82
C ARG A 58 -0.18 3.33 5.94
N PHE A 59 -0.30 2.09 5.48
CA PHE A 59 -1.38 1.68 4.59
C PHE A 59 -1.74 0.20 4.77
N GLU A 60 -2.92 -0.15 4.30
CA GLU A 60 -3.41 -1.53 4.25
C GLU A 60 -3.86 -1.87 2.84
N LEU A 61 -3.39 -3.01 2.34
CA LEU A 61 -3.89 -3.59 1.10
C LEU A 61 -5.24 -4.29 1.38
N LYS A 62 -6.21 -4.10 0.48
CA LYS A 62 -7.56 -4.64 0.64
C LYS A 62 -7.98 -5.42 -0.61
N ASP A 63 -8.45 -6.63 -0.37
CA ASP A 63 -9.14 -7.51 -1.31
C ASP A 63 -10.57 -7.68 -0.77
N ALA A 64 -11.46 -6.76 -1.14
CA ALA A 64 -12.81 -6.72 -0.56
C ALA A 64 -13.72 -7.79 -1.17
N ASN A 65 -13.47 -8.19 -2.42
CA ASN A 65 -14.20 -9.25 -3.10
C ASN A 65 -13.64 -10.66 -2.82
N ARG A 66 -12.50 -10.76 -2.14
CA ARG A 66 -11.81 -12.02 -1.74
C ARG A 66 -11.44 -12.89 -2.93
N ASP A 67 -11.02 -12.27 -4.03
CA ASP A 67 -10.60 -13.00 -5.23
C ASP A 67 -9.10 -13.33 -5.24
N GLY A 68 -8.37 -12.93 -4.20
CA GLY A 68 -6.93 -13.13 -4.08
C GLY A 68 -6.12 -11.95 -4.61
N HIS A 69 -6.77 -10.91 -5.15
CA HIS A 69 -6.11 -9.71 -5.66
C HIS A 69 -6.61 -8.45 -4.98
N ILE A 70 -5.70 -7.49 -4.77
CA ILE A 70 -6.09 -6.20 -4.20
C ILE A 70 -7.01 -5.41 -5.15
N ASP A 71 -8.08 -4.85 -4.61
CA ASP A 71 -8.97 -3.92 -5.29
C ASP A 71 -8.81 -2.47 -4.77
N SER A 72 -8.20 -2.33 -3.60
CA SER A 72 -7.99 -1.03 -2.97
C SER A 72 -6.84 -1.00 -1.99
N VAL A 73 -6.41 0.22 -1.67
CA VAL A 73 -5.45 0.52 -0.60
C VAL A 73 -6.07 1.55 0.32
N GLU A 74 -6.06 1.30 1.63
CA GLU A 74 -6.40 2.30 2.63
C GLU A 74 -5.08 2.95 3.11
N LEU A 75 -4.87 4.23 2.79
CA LEU A 75 -3.68 5.00 3.13
C LEU A 75 -4.00 6.02 4.23
N SER A 76 -3.27 5.97 5.34
CA SER A 76 -3.50 6.84 6.50
C SER A 76 -2.40 7.88 6.74
N SER A 77 -1.21 7.69 6.16
CA SER A 77 -0.09 8.62 6.35
C SER A 77 0.95 8.45 5.24
N LYS A 78 1.58 9.56 4.84
CA LYS A 78 2.63 9.66 3.80
C LYS A 78 2.12 9.35 2.40
N ALA A 79 3.05 9.13 1.46
CA ALA A 79 2.74 8.98 0.07
C ALA A 79 2.83 7.55 -0.47
N LEU A 80 1.97 7.25 -1.44
CA LEU A 80 2.05 6.10 -2.33
C LEU A 80 2.11 6.57 -3.79
N LEU A 81 2.93 5.92 -4.61
CA LEU A 81 2.82 5.95 -6.07
C LEU A 81 2.21 4.63 -6.52
N VAL A 82 1.05 4.70 -7.18
CA VAL A 82 0.33 3.51 -7.62
C VAL A 82 0.27 3.50 -9.14
N GLN A 83 0.63 2.37 -9.74
CA GLN A 83 0.43 2.09 -11.15
C GLN A 83 -0.51 0.90 -11.31
N VAL A 84 -1.67 1.16 -11.91
CA VAL A 84 -2.67 0.15 -12.23
C VAL A 84 -2.67 -0.07 -13.75
N PRO A 85 -2.60 -1.30 -14.25
CA PRO A 85 -2.75 -1.59 -15.68
C PRO A 85 -4.12 -1.14 -16.20
N LYS A 86 -4.18 -0.77 -17.49
CA LYS A 86 -5.45 -0.45 -18.15
C LYS A 86 -6.35 -1.68 -18.19
N LYS A 87 -7.57 -1.54 -17.68
CA LYS A 87 -8.62 -2.57 -17.71
C LYS A 87 -9.88 -1.98 -18.36
N PRO A 88 -10.41 -2.58 -19.44
CA PRO A 88 -11.56 -2.04 -20.18
C PRO A 88 -12.89 -2.16 -19.41
N GLY A 89 -12.94 -2.94 -18.33
CA GLY A 89 -14.14 -3.14 -17.52
C GLY A 89 -13.84 -3.49 -16.06
N GLY A 90 -14.89 -3.76 -15.29
CA GLY A 90 -14.80 -4.13 -13.88
C GLY A 90 -14.80 -2.95 -12.90
N ASN A 91 -14.64 -3.30 -11.63
CA ASN A 91 -14.56 -2.33 -10.54
C ASN A 91 -13.28 -1.50 -10.65
N PRO A 92 -13.34 -0.17 -10.43
CA PRO A 92 -12.14 0.64 -10.41
C PRO A 92 -11.28 0.29 -9.21
N PHE A 93 -9.96 0.35 -9.38
CA PHE A 93 -9.02 0.29 -8.26
C PHE A 93 -9.07 1.61 -7.49
N LYS A 94 -8.96 1.56 -6.16
CA LYS A 94 -9.14 2.75 -5.31
C LYS A 94 -7.99 2.92 -4.32
N VAL A 95 -7.58 4.16 -4.07
CA VAL A 95 -6.91 4.52 -2.82
C VAL A 95 -7.91 5.31 -1.98
N LEU A 96 -8.15 4.82 -0.78
CA LEU A 96 -8.98 5.46 0.24
C LEU A 96 -8.04 6.13 1.24
N THR A 97 -8.37 7.36 1.61
CA THR A 97 -7.68 8.11 2.66
C THR A 97 -8.70 8.65 3.65
N PRO A 98 -8.28 9.28 4.76
CA PRO A 98 -9.24 9.91 5.67
C PRO A 98 -10.14 10.95 4.98
N GLN A 99 -9.60 11.72 4.03
CA GLN A 99 -10.32 12.82 3.37
C GLN A 99 -10.97 12.42 2.03
N ALA A 100 -10.37 11.49 1.29
CA ALA A 100 -10.70 11.28 -0.11
C ALA A 100 -10.81 9.81 -0.51
N ILE A 101 -11.52 9.59 -1.62
CA ILE A 101 -11.47 8.35 -2.39
C ILE A 101 -11.00 8.73 -3.77
N ALA A 102 -9.95 8.08 -4.23
CA ALA A 102 -9.42 8.31 -5.56
C ALA A 102 -9.37 6.99 -6.33
N ALA A 103 -10.03 6.98 -7.50
CA ALA A 103 -10.43 5.77 -8.21
C ALA A 103 -9.98 5.82 -9.67
N VAL A 104 -9.48 4.69 -10.16
CA VAL A 104 -8.82 4.59 -11.47
C VAL A 104 -9.21 3.35 -12.26
N ARG A 105 -9.02 3.44 -13.59
CA ARG A 105 -9.09 2.31 -14.53
C ARG A 105 -7.89 2.34 -15.49
N GLY A 106 -6.69 2.20 -14.93
CA GLY A 106 -5.44 2.25 -15.69
C GLY A 106 -4.74 3.60 -15.64
N THR A 107 -3.96 3.81 -14.58
CA THR A 107 -3.39 5.12 -14.25
C THR A 107 -2.12 4.94 -13.43
N LYS A 108 -1.12 5.80 -13.66
CA LYS A 108 0.02 6.01 -12.74
C LYS A 108 -0.20 7.33 -12.00
N TRP A 109 -0.31 7.27 -10.69
CA TRP A 109 -0.73 8.41 -9.87
C TRP A 109 -0.21 8.30 -8.45
N ALA A 110 -0.07 9.44 -7.78
CA ALA A 110 0.40 9.52 -6.41
C ALA A 110 -0.69 10.05 -5.48
N VAL A 111 -0.71 9.52 -4.27
CA VAL A 111 -1.57 9.99 -3.16
C VAL A 111 -0.68 10.26 -1.97
N ASP A 112 -0.80 11.45 -1.38
CA ASP A 112 -0.06 11.85 -0.20
C ASP A 112 -1.02 12.28 0.91
N VAL A 113 -0.88 11.69 2.09
CA VAL A 113 -1.63 12.06 3.28
C VAL A 113 -0.70 12.77 4.26
N ALA A 114 -0.86 14.08 4.36
CA ALA A 114 -0.09 14.97 5.21
C ALA A 114 -0.96 16.13 5.71
N ASP A 115 -0.68 16.66 6.91
CA ASP A 115 -1.31 17.88 7.44
C ASP A 115 -2.84 17.90 7.37
N ALA A 116 -3.48 16.77 7.73
CA ALA A 116 -4.95 16.58 7.66
C ALA A 116 -5.56 16.78 6.26
N LYS A 117 -4.74 16.64 5.21
CA LYS A 117 -5.11 16.79 3.81
C LYS A 117 -4.72 15.54 3.02
N THR A 118 -5.51 15.23 1.99
CA THR A 118 -5.08 14.29 0.95
C THR A 118 -4.74 15.04 -0.32
N SER A 119 -3.51 14.89 -0.80
CA SER A 119 -3.09 15.42 -2.10
C SER A 119 -3.07 14.27 -3.11
N VAL A 120 -3.64 14.49 -4.29
CA VAL A 120 -3.64 13.51 -5.39
C VAL A 120 -2.99 14.14 -6.60
N PHE A 121 -2.07 13.42 -7.25
CA PHE A 121 -1.39 13.84 -8.47
C PHE A 121 -1.41 12.74 -9.53
N VAL A 122 -1.56 13.11 -10.79
CA VAL A 122 -1.61 12.15 -11.91
C VAL A 122 -0.35 12.29 -12.76
N ALA A 123 0.43 11.21 -12.83
CA ALA A 123 1.59 11.15 -13.71
C ALA A 123 1.19 10.70 -15.13
N ASP A 124 0.31 9.70 -15.23
CA ASP A 124 -0.25 9.20 -16.50
C ASP A 124 -1.66 8.65 -16.30
N GLY A 125 -2.52 8.81 -17.30
CA GLY A 125 -3.91 8.33 -17.27
C GLY A 125 -4.89 9.35 -16.67
N ARG A 126 -5.94 8.86 -16.01
CA ARG A 126 -6.97 9.69 -15.38
C ARG A 126 -7.38 9.17 -14.01
N VAL A 127 -7.63 10.05 -13.06
CA VAL A 127 -8.12 9.71 -11.70
C VAL A 127 -9.41 10.44 -11.43
N GLY A 128 -10.45 9.73 -10.99
CA GLY A 128 -11.60 10.35 -10.36
C GLY A 128 -11.34 10.51 -8.87
N VAL A 129 -11.47 11.72 -8.33
CA VAL A 129 -11.27 12.02 -6.91
C VAL A 129 -12.55 12.58 -6.32
N SER A 130 -13.02 11.99 -5.23
CA SER A 130 -14.13 12.51 -4.45
C SER A 130 -13.75 12.60 -2.98
N ARG A 131 -14.56 13.34 -2.21
CA ARG A 131 -14.52 13.25 -0.76
C ARG A 131 -14.95 11.85 -0.33
N ARG A 132 -14.49 11.42 0.85
CA ARG A 132 -14.98 10.20 1.49
C ARG A 132 -16.43 10.36 1.98
N SER A 133 -16.77 11.57 2.42
CA SER A 133 -18.16 11.99 2.59
C SER A 133 -18.84 12.18 1.23
N ARG A 134 -20.18 12.19 1.20
CA ARG A 134 -20.93 12.40 -0.04
C ARG A 134 -20.57 13.76 -0.66
N GLY A 135 -20.49 13.81 -1.98
CA GLY A 135 -20.26 15.06 -2.73
C GLY A 135 -19.92 14.81 -4.19
N ARG A 136 -19.88 15.87 -5.00
CA ARG A 136 -19.39 15.78 -6.38
C ARG A 136 -17.87 15.57 -6.38
N GLY A 137 -17.41 14.60 -7.15
CA GLY A 137 -15.99 14.41 -7.43
C GLY A 137 -15.51 15.27 -8.60
N VAL A 138 -14.20 15.27 -8.79
CA VAL A 138 -13.48 15.85 -9.93
C VAL A 138 -12.70 14.76 -10.65
N VAL A 139 -12.35 15.00 -11.91
CA VAL A 139 -11.47 14.11 -12.68
C VAL A 139 -10.20 14.88 -12.99
N LEU A 140 -9.07 14.21 -12.81
CA LEU A 140 -7.74 14.73 -13.06
C LEU A 140 -7.11 13.99 -14.25
N GLY A 141 -6.39 14.72 -15.09
CA GLY A 141 -5.50 14.22 -16.13
C GLY A 141 -4.01 14.42 -15.80
N PRO A 142 -3.11 14.03 -16.71
CA PRO A 142 -1.66 14.08 -16.47
C PRO A 142 -1.16 15.48 -16.12
N GLY A 143 -0.27 15.56 -15.12
CA GLY A 143 0.29 16.83 -14.62
C GLY A 143 -0.65 17.60 -13.68
N GLU A 144 -1.90 17.17 -13.55
CA GLU A 144 -2.86 17.76 -12.64
C GLU A 144 -2.80 17.11 -11.27
N GLY A 145 -3.19 17.90 -10.27
CA GLY A 145 -3.43 17.43 -8.93
C GLY A 145 -4.54 18.20 -8.22
N VAL A 146 -5.01 17.62 -7.13
CA VAL A 146 -6.03 18.22 -6.27
C VAL A 146 -5.65 18.02 -4.81
N ASP A 147 -5.97 19.02 -4.01
CA ASP A 147 -5.82 19.02 -2.57
C ASP A 147 -7.21 18.86 -1.94
N VAL A 148 -7.40 17.80 -1.17
CA VAL A 148 -8.66 17.46 -0.50
C VAL A 148 -8.50 17.68 1.00
N GLU A 149 -9.03 18.80 1.48
CA GLU A 149 -9.15 19.13 2.90
C GLU A 149 -10.51 18.65 3.44
N THR A 150 -10.85 18.92 4.70
CA THR A 150 -12.15 18.51 5.29
C THR A 150 -13.34 19.20 4.64
N THR A 151 -13.20 20.46 4.24
CA THR A 151 -14.26 21.30 3.65
C THR A 151 -13.75 22.03 2.39
N GLY A 152 -14.61 22.83 1.76
CA GLY A 152 -14.25 23.63 0.58
C GLY A 152 -14.40 22.91 -0.77
N PRO A 153 -14.23 23.64 -1.88
CA PRO A 153 -14.34 23.08 -3.22
C PRO A 153 -13.13 22.22 -3.59
N LEU A 154 -13.36 21.16 -4.36
CA LEU A 154 -12.28 20.40 -4.99
C LEU A 154 -11.77 21.20 -6.21
N THR A 155 -10.57 21.77 -6.09
CA THR A 155 -9.98 22.62 -7.14
C THR A 155 -8.84 21.88 -7.83
N VAL A 156 -9.07 21.49 -9.08
CA VAL A 156 -8.03 20.86 -9.92
C VAL A 156 -7.03 21.94 -10.34
N LYS A 157 -5.74 21.62 -10.25
CA LYS A 157 -4.64 22.50 -10.64
C LYS A 157 -3.57 21.70 -11.37
N THR A 158 -2.96 22.28 -12.39
CA THR A 158 -1.66 21.80 -12.86
C THR A 158 -0.63 22.05 -11.77
N TRP A 159 0.09 21.02 -11.34
CA TRP A 159 1.12 21.18 -10.32
C TRP A 159 2.41 21.68 -10.95
N GLY A 160 3.04 22.69 -10.32
CA GLY A 160 4.35 23.14 -10.75
C GLY A 160 5.42 22.06 -10.53
N GLN A 161 6.40 22.01 -11.43
CA GLN A 161 7.44 20.98 -11.43
C GLN A 161 8.14 20.79 -10.07
N PRO A 162 8.50 21.84 -9.31
CA PRO A 162 9.14 21.66 -8.01
C PRO A 162 8.30 20.87 -7.00
N ARG A 163 6.95 21.00 -7.05
CA ARG A 163 6.05 20.24 -6.18
C ARG A 163 5.99 18.77 -6.61
N VAL A 164 6.02 18.51 -7.91
CA VAL A 164 6.03 17.15 -8.46
C VAL A 164 7.34 16.45 -8.09
N ASP A 165 8.48 17.11 -8.32
CA ASP A 165 9.81 16.56 -8.03
C ASP A 165 9.98 16.25 -6.55
N ALA A 166 9.53 17.14 -5.66
CA ALA A 166 9.59 16.92 -4.21
C ALA A 166 8.77 15.69 -3.77
N LEU A 167 7.60 15.46 -4.36
CA LEU A 167 6.79 14.27 -4.10
C LEU A 167 7.45 13.01 -4.67
N MET A 168 7.94 13.07 -5.91
CA MET A 168 8.54 11.94 -6.61
C MET A 168 9.87 11.50 -5.97
N ALA A 169 10.67 12.44 -5.47
CA ALA A 169 11.90 12.13 -4.74
C ALA A 169 11.64 11.31 -3.45
N ARG A 170 10.58 11.65 -2.69
CA ARG A 170 10.14 10.86 -1.52
C ARG A 170 9.71 9.44 -1.89
N LEU A 171 9.27 9.25 -3.13
CA LEU A 171 8.84 7.98 -3.71
C LEU A 171 9.96 7.29 -4.51
N GLY A 172 11.20 7.78 -4.42
CA GLY A 172 12.37 7.20 -5.07
C GLY A 172 12.25 7.13 -6.60
N GLN A 173 11.54 8.09 -7.20
CA GLN A 173 11.38 8.24 -8.65
C GLN A 173 12.31 9.31 -9.22
#